data_AF-A0A9Q4DJS1-F1
#
_entry.id   AF-A0A9Q4DJS1-F1
#
_cell.length_a   1.000
_cell.length_b   1.000
_cell.length_c   1.000
_cell.angle_alpha   90.00
_cell.angle_beta   90.00
_cell.angle_gamma   90.00
#
_symmetry.space_group_name_H-M   'P 1'
#
loop_
_entity.id
_entity.type
_entity.pdbx_description
1 polymer ?
#
loop_
_entity_poly.entity_id
_entity_poly.type
_entity_poly.pdbx_seq_one_letter_code
_entity_poly.pdbx_strand_id
1 'polypeptide(L)'
;FQHLLFLADYDVKNNDNITALAATYVVPLNIYSKKYQRLSQLPAGATIAIPNDATNQGRALLVLQEAGLLKLRGNGSALSTPADVIA
;
A
#
# COMPACT_ATOMS: atom_id res chain seq x y z
N PHE A 1 -6.79 0.72 15.32
CA PHE A 1 -5.75 0.73 14.27
C PHE A 1 -6.15 -0.17 13.11
N GLN A 2 -5.67 0.13 11.90
CA GLN A 2 -6.04 -0.62 10.67
C GLN A 2 -5.36 -2.00 10.60
N HIS A 3 -4.06 -2.05 10.90
CA HIS A 3 -3.23 -3.26 10.95
C HIS A 3 -2.03 -3.04 11.88
N LEU A 4 -1.29 -4.10 12.22
CA LEU A 4 -0.19 -4.05 13.20
C LEU A 4 0.92 -3.06 12.81
N LEU A 5 1.31 -3.01 11.53
CA LEU A 5 2.33 -2.04 11.09
C LEU A 5 1.88 -0.58 11.26
N PHE A 6 0.58 -0.29 11.08
CA PHE A 6 0.05 1.06 11.28
C PHE A 6 0.03 1.42 12.77
N LEU A 7 -0.26 0.46 13.65
CA LEU A 7 -0.13 0.63 15.11
C LEU A 7 1.31 0.93 15.50
N ALA A 8 2.27 0.14 15.02
CA ALA A 8 3.69 0.37 15.29
C ALA A 8 4.17 1.74 14.78
N ASP A 9 3.75 2.17 13.58
CA ASP A 9 4.07 3.51 13.05
C ASP A 9 3.44 4.63 13.89
N TYR A 10 2.21 4.42 14.40
CA TYR A 10 1.58 5.36 15.33
C TYR A 10 2.36 5.50 16.64
N ASP A 11 2.69 4.38 17.28
CA ASP A 11 3.41 4.39 18.57
C ASP A 11 4.75 5.12 18.45
N VAL A 12 5.53 4.84 17.40
CA VAL A 12 6.81 5.51 17.13
C VAL A 12 6.62 7.02 16.91
N LYS A 13 5.61 7.43 16.15
CA LYS A 13 5.37 8.85 15.84
C LYS A 13 4.84 9.66 17.02
N ASN A 14 4.12 9.02 17.93
CA ASN A 14 3.43 9.69 19.03
C ASN A 14 4.10 9.45 20.39
N ASN A 15 5.22 8.72 20.44
CA ASN A 15 5.88 8.30 21.67
C ASN A 15 4.88 7.60 22.63
N ASP A 16 4.10 6.70 22.06
CA ASP A 16 3.09 5.90 22.75
C ASP A 16 3.52 4.42 22.78
N ASN A 17 2.73 3.56 23.44
CA ASN A 17 3.03 2.13 23.60
C ASN A 17 1.76 1.27 23.57
N ILE A 18 0.88 1.52 22.61
CA ILE A 18 -0.40 0.82 22.54
C ILE A 18 -0.17 -0.61 22.02
N THR A 19 -0.48 -1.60 22.86
CA THR A 19 -0.30 -3.01 22.49
C THR A 19 -1.59 -3.63 21.96
N ALA A 20 -1.48 -4.40 20.87
CA ALA A 20 -2.60 -5.18 20.35
C ALA A 20 -2.94 -6.35 21.30
N LEU A 21 -4.21 -6.46 21.70
CA LEU A 21 -4.68 -7.57 22.54
C LEU A 21 -4.74 -8.91 21.76
N ALA A 22 -5.28 -8.88 20.55
CA ALA A 22 -5.42 -10.04 19.68
C ALA A 22 -5.57 -9.61 18.22
N ALA A 23 -5.18 -10.50 17.28
CA ALA A 23 -5.52 -10.36 15.87
C ALA A 23 -6.94 -10.88 15.62
N THR A 24 -7.68 -10.24 14.72
CA THR A 24 -9.07 -10.61 14.40
C THR A 24 -9.18 -11.26 13.03
N TYR A 25 -8.98 -10.49 11.96
CA TYR A 25 -9.03 -10.95 10.58
C TYR A 25 -8.19 -10.05 9.68
N VAL A 26 -7.85 -10.57 8.49
CA VAL A 26 -7.11 -9.82 7.47
C VAL A 26 -8.09 -9.29 6.44
N VAL A 27 -8.05 -7.98 6.18
CA VAL A 27 -8.80 -7.36 5.08
C VAL A 27 -7.85 -7.18 3.88
N PRO A 28 -8.10 -7.84 2.74
CA PRO A 28 -7.31 -7.64 1.52
C PRO A 28 -7.41 -6.20 1.02
N LEU A 29 -6.30 -5.67 0.47
CA LEU A 29 -6.30 -4.40 -0.25
C LEU A 29 -6.36 -4.70 -1.74
N ASN A 30 -7.46 -4.31 -2.39
CA ASN A 30 -7.71 -4.58 -3.80
C ASN A 30 -7.64 -3.30 -4.64
N ILE A 31 -7.47 -3.47 -5.96
CA ILE A 31 -7.55 -2.39 -6.95
C ILE A 31 -9.00 -2.31 -7.46
N TYR A 32 -9.57 -1.11 -7.46
CA TYR A 32 -10.93 -0.85 -7.94
C TYR A 32 -10.93 0.18 -9.06
N SER A 33 -11.89 0.09 -9.97
CA SER A 33 -12.08 1.09 -11.03
C SER A 33 -13.56 1.28 -11.33
N LYS A 34 -13.95 2.53 -11.57
CA LYS A 34 -15.30 2.88 -12.05
C LYS A 34 -15.46 2.72 -13.56
N LYS A 35 -14.34 2.61 -14.30
CA LYS A 35 -14.32 2.67 -15.78
C LYS A 35 -13.82 1.39 -16.42
N TYR A 36 -12.79 0.77 -15.85
CA TYR A 36 -12.11 -0.39 -16.41
C TYR A 36 -12.45 -1.63 -15.60
N GLN A 37 -12.73 -2.74 -16.28
CA GLN A 37 -13.09 -4.00 -15.63
C GLN A 37 -11.90 -4.95 -15.50
N ARG A 38 -10.82 -4.69 -16.25
CA ARG A 38 -9.60 -5.51 -16.25
C ARG A 38 -8.37 -4.61 -16.30
N LEU A 39 -7.27 -5.07 -15.69
CA LEU A 39 -6.00 -4.35 -15.68
C LEU A 39 -5.47 -4.08 -17.09
N SER A 40 -5.67 -5.02 -18.02
CA SER A 40 -5.25 -4.89 -19.42
C SER A 40 -5.97 -3.77 -20.20
N GLN A 41 -7.00 -3.15 -19.63
CA GLN A 41 -7.72 -2.02 -20.24
C GLN A 41 -7.17 -0.67 -19.79
N LEU A 42 -6.23 -0.64 -18.83
CA LEU A 42 -5.63 0.60 -18.38
C LEU A 42 -4.77 1.20 -19.51
N PRO A 43 -5.02 2.45 -19.94
CA PRO A 43 -4.18 3.11 -20.91
C PRO A 43 -2.81 3.44 -20.29
N ALA A 44 -1.79 3.57 -21.14
CA ALA A 44 -0.50 4.10 -20.70
C ALA A 44 -0.69 5.51 -20.08
N GLY A 45 -0.02 5.76 -18.96
CA GLY A 45 -0.18 7.01 -18.21
C GLY A 45 -1.47 7.11 -17.38
N ALA A 46 -2.20 6.01 -17.19
CA ALA A 46 -3.35 5.99 -16.28
C ALA A 46 -2.94 6.43 -14.85
N THR A 47 -3.79 7.24 -14.23
CA THR A 47 -3.62 7.66 -12.83
C THR A 47 -4.30 6.66 -11.90
N ILE A 48 -3.58 6.24 -10.85
CA ILE A 48 -4.09 5.38 -9.79
C ILE A 48 -3.95 6.15 -8.47
N ALA A 49 -5.06 6.32 -7.75
CA ALA A 49 -5.04 6.90 -6.41
C ALA A 49 -4.55 5.85 -5.40
N ILE A 50 -3.69 6.27 -4.47
CA ILE A 50 -3.14 5.44 -3.40
C ILE A 50 -3.30 6.15 -2.05
N PRO A 51 -3.22 5.44 -0.92
CA PRO A 51 -3.21 6.04 0.41
C PRO A 51 -2.04 7.02 0.60
N ASN A 52 -2.22 7.99 1.49
CA ASN A 52 -1.25 9.04 1.78
C ASN A 52 -0.50 8.88 3.11
N ASP A 53 -0.80 7.84 3.91
CA ASP A 53 0.01 7.46 5.06
C ASP A 53 1.09 6.44 4.67
N ALA A 54 2.24 6.48 5.34
CA ALA A 54 3.43 5.72 4.94
C ALA A 54 3.17 4.20 4.82
N THR A 55 2.49 3.62 5.81
CA THR A 55 2.31 2.16 5.87
C THR A 55 1.33 1.64 4.82
N ASN A 56 0.21 2.35 4.60
CA ASN A 56 -0.75 1.96 3.57
C ASN A 56 -0.29 2.36 2.17
N GLN A 57 0.52 3.42 2.04
CA GLN A 57 1.13 3.80 0.78
C GLN A 57 2.09 2.72 0.29
N GLY A 58 3.01 2.26 1.15
CA GLY A 58 3.91 1.14 0.83
C GLY A 58 3.13 -0.13 0.46
N ARG A 59 2.10 -0.46 1.24
CA ARG A 59 1.21 -1.60 0.95
C ARG A 59 0.54 -1.50 -0.43
N ALA A 60 0.02 -0.33 -0.79
CA ALA A 60 -0.60 -0.12 -2.10
C ALA A 60 0.41 -0.27 -3.25
N LEU A 61 1.62 0.26 -3.10
CA LEU A 61 2.68 0.14 -4.10
C LEU A 61 3.09 -1.32 -4.35
N LEU A 62 3.18 -2.12 -3.28
CA LEU A 62 3.45 -3.56 -3.39
C LEU A 62 2.32 -4.29 -4.14
N VAL A 63 1.06 -3.96 -3.86
CA VAL A 63 -0.10 -4.52 -4.60
C VAL A 63 -0.05 -4.14 -6.08
N LEU A 64 0.30 -2.90 -6.41
CA LEU A 64 0.45 -2.46 -7.81
C LEU A 64 1.61 -3.16 -8.52
N GLN A 65 2.72 -3.42 -7.81
CA GLN A 65 3.83 -4.21 -8.33
C GLN A 65 3.42 -5.66 -8.61
N GLU A 66 2.73 -6.30 -7.67
CA GLU A 66 2.22 -7.67 -7.83
C GLU A 66 1.22 -7.77 -8.99
N ALA A 67 0.42 -6.72 -9.20
CA ALA A 67 -0.48 -6.59 -10.34
C ALA A 67 0.23 -6.30 -11.68
N GLY A 68 1.55 -6.14 -11.69
CA GLY A 68 2.36 -5.87 -12.87
C GLY A 68 2.20 -4.45 -13.44
N LEU A 69 1.66 -3.52 -12.64
CA LEU A 69 1.39 -2.14 -13.08
C LEU A 69 2.56 -1.19 -12.86
N LEU A 70 3.52 -1.56 -12.00
CA LEU A 70 4.74 -0.83 -11.76
C LEU A 70 5.86 -1.77 -11.29
N LYS A 71 7.08 -1.25 -11.18
CA LYS A 71 8.22 -1.88 -10.53
C LYS A 71 8.83 -0.93 -9.51
N LEU A 72 9.13 -1.47 -8.33
CA LEU A 72 9.83 -0.76 -7.27
C LEU A 72 11.32 -1.09 -7.28
N ARG A 73 12.14 -0.09 -6.96
CA ARG A 73 13.57 -0.25 -6.72
C ARG A 73 13.78 -1.29 -5.60
N GLY A 74 14.65 -2.27 -5.86
CA GLY A 74 14.97 -3.32 -4.89
C GLY A 74 13.78 -4.20 -4.50
N ASN A 75 12.76 -4.31 -5.37
CA ASN A 75 11.48 -5.00 -5.13
C ASN A 75 10.57 -4.35 -4.06
N GLY A 76 10.96 -3.18 -3.55
CA GLY A 76 10.18 -2.42 -2.58
C GLY A 76 10.20 -2.97 -1.15
N SER A 77 9.49 -2.28 -0.27
CA SER A 77 9.33 -2.62 1.15
C SER A 77 8.00 -2.12 1.68
N ALA A 78 7.68 -2.46 2.93
CA ALA A 78 6.48 -1.96 3.61
C ALA A 78 6.45 -0.44 3.80
N LEU A 79 7.59 0.25 3.58
CA LEU A 79 7.73 1.70 3.65
C LEU A 79 8.13 2.32 2.29
N SER A 80 7.95 1.58 1.18
CA SER A 80 8.18 2.14 -0.15
C SER A 80 7.33 3.38 -0.41
N THR A 81 7.89 4.29 -1.19
CA THR A 81 7.27 5.56 -1.58
C THR A 81 7.16 5.66 -3.10
N PRO A 82 6.38 6.62 -3.64
CA PRO A 82 6.35 6.89 -5.07
C PRO A 82 7.74 7.17 -5.69
N ALA A 83 8.71 7.68 -4.90
CA ALA A 83 10.08 7.92 -5.37
C ALA A 83 10.88 6.62 -5.62
N ASP A 84 10.35 5.47 -5.20
CA ASP A 84 10.93 4.15 -5.46
C ASP A 84 10.43 3.49 -6.74
N VAL A 85 9.45 4.09 -7.43
CA VAL A 85 8.93 3.58 -8.70
C VAL A 85 9.96 3.83 -9.81
N ILE A 86 10.28 2.78 -10.58
CA ILE A 86 11.31 2.81 -11.63
C ILE A 86 10.81 2.35 -13.01
N ALA A 87 9.63 1.74 -13.10
CA ALA A 87 8.95 1.39 -14.34
C ALA A 87 7.47 1.12 -14.04
#